data_AF-A0A1D8MJ64-F1
#
_entry.id   AF-A0A1D8MJ64-F1
#
_cell.length_a   1.000
_cell.length_b   1.000
_cell.length_c   1.000
_cell.angle_alpha   90.00
_cell.angle_beta   90.00
_cell.angle_gamma   90.00
#
_symmetry.space_group_name_H-M   'P 1'
#
loop_
_entity.id
_entity.type
_entity.pdbx_description
1 polymer ?
#
loop_
_entity_poly.entity_id
_entity_poly.type
_entity_poly.pdbx_seq_one_letter_code
_entity_poly.pdbx_strand_id
1 'polypeptide(L)'
;HAGVAKLYTDIARNGYKVMYLTSRAIGQANTTREYLKGINQMGFVLPEGPVIMSPDRLMTSLHREVIMRKPEVFKMACLRDIKRLFGQTRS
;
A
#
# COMPACT_ATOMS: atom_id res chain seq x y z
N HIS A 1 -13.96 -3.88 4.40
CA HIS A 1 -15.05 -4.41 3.55
C HIS A 1 -15.09 -5.93 3.65
N ALA A 2 -16.27 -6.54 3.61
CA ALA A 2 -16.40 -8.00 3.61
C ALA A 2 -15.80 -8.60 2.32
N GLY A 3 -15.14 -9.77 2.43
CA GLY A 3 -14.63 -10.53 1.29
C GLY A 3 -13.26 -10.10 0.74
N VAL A 4 -12.68 -9.00 1.23
CA VAL A 4 -11.36 -8.50 0.75
C VAL A 4 -10.24 -9.49 1.00
N ALA A 5 -10.24 -10.16 2.16
CA ALA A 5 -9.17 -11.11 2.48
C ALA A 5 -9.18 -12.32 1.53
N LYS A 6 -10.37 -12.81 1.18
CA LYS A 6 -10.54 -13.89 0.19
C LYS A 6 -10.06 -13.45 -1.19
N LEU A 7 -10.50 -12.28 -1.66
CA LEU A 7 -10.07 -11.73 -2.96
C LEU A 7 -8.55 -11.61 -3.05
N TYR A 8 -7.90 -11.05 -2.02
CA TYR A 8 -6.45 -10.85 -2.02
C TYR A 8 -5.68 -12.18 -1.93
N THR A 9 -6.24 -13.16 -1.21
CA THR A 9 -5.72 -14.54 -1.18
C THR A 9 -5.74 -15.16 -2.57
N ASP A 10 -6.86 -15.04 -3.30
CA ASP A 10 -7.00 -15.63 -4.63
C ASP A 10 -6.08 -14.92 -5.66
N ILE A 11 -5.93 -13.60 -5.57
CA ILE A 11 -4.94 -12.84 -6.36
C ILE A 11 -3.52 -13.36 -6.10
N ALA A 12 -3.14 -13.59 -4.84
CA ALA A 12 -1.82 -14.11 -4.48
C ALA A 12 -1.61 -15.55 -4.96
N ARG A 13 -2.64 -16.40 -4.92
CA ARG A 13 -2.62 -17.76 -5.48
C ARG A 13 -2.38 -17.80 -6.98
N ASN A 14 -2.82 -16.76 -7.70
CA ASN A 14 -2.56 -16.61 -9.12
C ASN A 14 -1.13 -16.11 -9.44
N GLY A 15 -0.22 -16.08 -8.46
CA GLY A 15 1.18 -15.72 -8.65
C GLY A 15 1.50 -14.23 -8.52
N TYR A 16 0.49 -13.37 -8.30
CA TYR A 16 0.70 -11.94 -8.07
C TYR A 16 1.24 -11.68 -6.65
N LYS A 17 2.01 -10.60 -6.50
CA LYS A 17 2.49 -10.12 -5.20
C LYS A 17 1.70 -8.89 -4.79
N VAL A 18 1.25 -8.87 -3.53
CA VAL A 18 0.48 -7.75 -3.00
C VAL A 18 1.44 -6.77 -2.32
N MET A 19 1.22 -5.48 -2.57
CA MET A 19 1.87 -4.39 -1.88
C MET A 19 0.79 -3.48 -1.30
N TYR A 20 0.95 -3.11 -0.03
CA TYR A 20 0.03 -2.25 0.69
C TYR A 20 0.56 -0.83 0.67
N LEU A 21 -0.31 0.16 0.43
CA LEU A 21 0.03 1.58 0.46
C LEU A 21 -0.87 2.27 1.48
N THR A 22 -0.30 3.06 2.38
CA THR A 22 -1.04 3.81 3.39
C THR A 22 -0.50 5.23 3.51
N SER A 23 -1.39 6.17 3.82
CA SER A 23 -1.03 7.54 4.16
C SER A 23 -0.55 7.69 5.61
N ARG A 24 -0.62 6.62 6.43
CA ARG A 24 -0.13 6.63 7.80
C ARG A 24 1.38 6.90 7.83
N ALA A 25 1.76 7.63 8.87
CA ALA A 25 3.14 7.97 9.19
C ALA A 25 3.98 6.70 9.45
N ILE A 26 5.25 6.69 9.03
CA ILE A 26 6.21 5.60 9.29
C ILE A 26 6.38 5.34 10.80
N GLY A 27 6.21 6.36 11.64
CA GLY A 27 6.16 6.18 13.10
C GLY A 27 5.05 5.22 13.57
N GLN A 28 4.04 4.94 12.73
CA GLN A 28 2.95 4.00 12.99
C GLN A 28 3.11 2.65 12.25
N ALA A 29 4.32 2.32 11.80
CA ALA A 29 4.56 1.12 11.00
C ALA A 29 4.18 -0.17 11.73
N ASN A 30 4.56 -0.32 12.99
CA ASN A 30 4.29 -1.54 13.76
C ASN A 30 2.80 -1.78 13.91
N THR A 31 2.05 -0.77 14.37
CA THR A 31 0.59 -0.85 14.51
C THR A 31 -0.12 -1.12 13.18
N THR A 32 0.38 -0.57 12.07
CA THR A 32 -0.20 -0.83 10.75
C THR A 32 0.04 -2.27 10.30
N ARG A 33 1.24 -2.81 10.52
CA ARG A 33 1.56 -4.21 10.21
C ARG A 33 0.74 -5.17 11.04
N GLU A 34 0.64 -4.92 12.35
CA GLU A 34 -0.17 -5.72 13.27
C GLU A 34 -1.65 -5.71 12.86
N TYR A 35 -2.19 -4.54 12.52
CA TYR A 35 -3.55 -4.42 12.01
C TYR A 35 -3.77 -5.28 10.77
N LEU A 36 -2.88 -5.21 9.77
CA LEU A 36 -2.99 -6.01 8.54
C LEU A 36 -2.91 -7.52 8.83
N LYS A 37 -2.01 -7.94 9.72
CA LYS A 37 -1.86 -9.35 10.15
C LYS A 37 -3.08 -9.86 10.92
N GLY A 38 -3.76 -8.98 11.65
CA GLY A 38 -4.97 -9.32 12.40
C GLY A 38 -6.23 -9.47 11.54
N ILE A 39 -6.19 -9.13 10.24
CA ILE A 39 -7.34 -9.28 9.35
C ILE A 39 -7.53 -10.75 9.02
N ASN A 40 -8.61 -11.32 9.55
CA ASN A 40 -9.10 -12.65 9.21
C ASN A 40 -10.59 -12.56 8.88
N GLN A 41 -10.97 -12.99 7.68
CA GLN A 41 -12.37 -13.08 7.25
C GLN A 41 -12.69 -14.51 6.84
N MET A 42 -13.47 -15.21 7.66
CA MET A 42 -13.88 -16.59 7.40
C MET A 42 -12.69 -17.53 7.13
N GLY A 43 -11.58 -17.36 7.86
CA GLY A 43 -10.36 -18.16 7.70
C GLY A 43 -9.39 -17.64 6.63
N PHE A 44 -9.76 -16.62 5.84
CA PHE A 44 -8.86 -15.97 4.90
C PHE A 44 -8.12 -14.82 5.57
N VAL A 45 -6.79 -14.85 5.47
CA VAL A 45 -5.90 -13.78 5.93
C VAL A 45 -5.39 -12.98 4.74
N LEU A 46 -4.92 -11.75 5.00
CA LEU A 46 -4.24 -10.98 3.96
C LEU A 46 -2.89 -11.62 3.59
N PRO A 47 -2.54 -11.68 2.30
CA PRO A 47 -1.23 -12.19 1.88
C PRO A 47 -0.10 -11.28 2.37
N GLU A 48 1.07 -11.85 2.60
CA GLU A 48 2.25 -11.08 2.98
C GLU A 48 2.67 -10.12 1.86
N GLY A 49 3.17 -8.95 2.25
CA GLY A 49 3.60 -7.92 1.31
C GLY A 49 4.22 -6.71 2.00
N PRO A 50 5.03 -5.92 1.26
CA PRO A 50 5.56 -4.67 1.78
C PRO A 50 4.43 -3.67 2.05
N VAL A 51 4.61 -2.87 3.10
CA VAL A 51 3.73 -1.74 3.43
C VAL A 51 4.49 -0.45 3.17
N ILE A 52 4.08 0.26 2.13
CA ILE A 52 4.60 1.57 1.77
C ILE A 52 3.85 2.61 2.59
N MET A 53 4.59 3.44 3.30
CA MET A 53 4.07 4.40 4.27
C MET A 53 4.58 5.80 3.97
N SER A 54 3.86 6.79 4.48
CA SER A 54 4.29 8.18 4.45
C SER A 54 5.49 8.38 5.37
N PRO A 55 6.61 8.99 4.93
CA PRO A 55 7.57 9.52 5.89
C PRO A 55 6.87 10.67 6.62
N ASP A 56 6.83 10.63 7.95
CA ASP A 56 5.95 11.42 8.85
C ASP A 56 5.77 12.91 8.47
N ARG A 57 6.81 13.51 7.87
CA ARG A 57 6.80 14.92 7.44
C ARG A 57 6.68 15.10 5.93
N LEU A 58 7.09 14.14 5.09
CA LEU A 58 7.16 14.29 3.63
C LEU A 58 5.78 14.21 2.98
N MET A 59 4.96 13.18 3.24
CA MET A 59 3.63 13.13 2.61
C MET A 59 2.66 14.12 3.23
N THR A 60 2.79 14.47 4.51
CA THR A 60 1.90 15.42 5.19
C THR A 60 2.16 16.86 4.77
N SER A 61 3.43 17.24 4.56
CA SER A 61 3.82 18.55 3.99
C SER A 61 3.50 18.63 2.50
N LEU A 62 3.81 17.59 1.72
CA LEU A 62 3.45 17.51 0.29
C LEU A 62 1.93 17.43 0.09
N HIS A 63 1.19 16.77 0.97
CA HIS A 63 -0.27 16.77 0.96
C HIS A 63 -0.77 18.19 1.22
N ARG A 64 -0.27 18.93 2.22
CA ARG A 64 -0.68 20.34 2.42
C ARG A 64 -0.42 21.24 1.21
N GLU A 65 0.68 21.03 0.49
CA GLU A 65 1.04 21.78 -0.72
C GLU A 65 0.17 21.40 -1.94
N VAL A 66 -0.22 20.12 -2.07
CA VAL A 66 -0.92 19.55 -3.25
C VAL A 66 -2.44 19.36 -3.04
N ILE A 67 -2.92 19.37 -1.79
CA ILE A 67 -4.35 19.31 -1.39
C ILE A 67 -5.15 20.44 -2.04
N MET A 68 -4.53 21.60 -2.27
CA MET A 68 -5.24 22.72 -2.86
C MET A 68 -5.63 22.47 -4.32
N ARG A 69 -5.12 21.45 -5.04
CA ARG A 69 -5.62 21.13 -6.38
C ARG A 69 -5.80 19.65 -6.79
N LYS A 70 -4.97 18.63 -6.44
CA LYS A 70 -5.15 17.22 -6.93
C LYS A 70 -4.40 16.12 -6.13
N PRO A 71 -4.99 15.48 -5.09
CA PRO A 71 -4.33 14.43 -4.29
C PRO A 71 -4.02 13.12 -5.05
N GLU A 72 -4.74 12.79 -6.11
CA GLU A 72 -4.53 11.62 -6.97
C GLU A 72 -3.19 11.62 -7.71
N VAL A 73 -2.69 12.81 -8.07
CA VAL A 73 -1.39 12.99 -8.76
C VAL A 73 -0.25 12.44 -7.91
N PHE A 74 -0.37 12.56 -6.60
CA PHE A 74 0.64 12.14 -5.65
C PHE A 74 0.70 10.60 -5.50
N LYS A 75 -0.46 9.94 -5.36
CA LYS A 75 -0.51 8.48 -5.35
C LYS A 75 0.08 7.90 -6.64
N MET A 76 -0.20 8.55 -7.77
CA MET A 76 0.42 8.17 -9.04
C MET A 76 1.93 8.39 -9.06
N ALA A 77 2.46 9.46 -8.44
CA ALA A 77 3.90 9.69 -8.36
C ALA A 77 4.62 8.60 -7.55
N CYS A 78 4.13 8.30 -6.35
CA CYS A 78 4.68 7.21 -5.53
C CYS A 78 4.65 5.85 -6.26
N LEU A 79 3.53 5.54 -6.93
CA LEU A 79 3.41 4.32 -7.72
C LEU A 79 4.35 4.31 -8.93
N ARG A 80 4.58 5.47 -9.58
CA ARG A 80 5.57 5.61 -10.67
C ARG A 80 7.00 5.40 -10.16
N ASP A 81 7.33 5.94 -9.01
CA ASP A 81 8.65 5.77 -8.39
C ASP A 81 8.89 4.31 -8.04
N ILE A 82 7.90 3.64 -7.45
CA ILE A 82 7.97 2.19 -7.19
C ILE A 82 8.12 1.42 -8.49
N LYS A 83 7.30 1.72 -9.52
CA LYS A 83 7.42 1.08 -10.84
C LYS A 83 8.81 1.25 -11.44
N ARG A 84 9.43 2.43 -11.28
CA ARG A 84 10.77 2.72 -11.78
C ARG A 84 11.85 1.84 -11.13
N LEU A 85 11.67 1.41 -9.88
CA LEU A 85 12.59 0.49 -9.20
C LEU A 85 12.68 -0.89 -9.87
N PHE A 86 11.63 -1.32 -10.56
CA PHE A 86 11.59 -2.61 -11.27
C PHE A 86 12.14 -2.53 -12.71
N GLY A 87 12.66 -1.37 -13.13
CA GLY A 87 13.17 -1.14 -14.48
C GLY A 87 12.08 -1.16 -15.55
N GLN A 88 12.48 -0.95 -16.82
CA GLN A 88 11.63 -1.39 -17.93
C GLN A 88 11.82 -2.91 -18.04
N THR A 89 10.99 -3.69 -17.35
CA THR A 89 10.95 -5.14 -17.60
C THR A 89 10.47 -5.33 -19.04
N ARG A 90 11.42 -5.42 -19.97
CA ARG A 90 11.24 -6.10 -21.24
C ARG A 90 11.37 -7.59 -20.96
N SER A 91 10.29 -8.31 -21.18
CA SER A 91 10.28 -9.71 -21.58
C SER A 91 9.08 -9.90 -22.49
#